data_AF-A0A529PBB3-F1
#
_entry.id   AF-A0A529PBB3-F1
#
_cell.length_a   1.000
_cell.length_b   1.000
_cell.length_c   1.000
_cell.angle_alpha   90.00
_cell.angle_beta   90.00
_cell.angle_gamma   90.00
#
_symmetry.space_group_name_H-M   'P 1'
#
loop_
_entity.id
_entity.type
_entity.pdbx_description
1 polymer ?
#
loop_
_entity_poly.entity_id
_entity_poly.type
_entity_poly.pdbx_seq_one_letter_code
_entity_poly.pdbx_strand_id
1 'polypeptide(L)'
;MRGGAMLSRKFLRRSAIAAACCVGVVALSTATLWQLDRAYPPPLPKKLAVSTEVQDRDGQLLRAFATSDGYWRLETRLDQVDKQFVDMLVAYEDKRF
;
A
#
# COMPACT_ATOMS: atom_id res chain seq x y z
N MET A 1 -14.37 -0.57 52.92
CA MET A 1 -14.07 -1.95 52.46
C MET A 1 -13.42 -1.87 51.08
N ARG A 2 -12.10 -2.03 50.97
CA ARG A 2 -11.39 -2.16 49.69
C ARG A 2 -10.51 -3.41 49.78
N GLY A 3 -11.05 -4.54 49.31
CA GLY A 3 -10.27 -5.78 49.20
C GLY A 3 -9.31 -5.67 48.03
N GLY A 4 -8.04 -5.40 48.32
CA GLY A 4 -6.97 -5.48 47.32
C GLY A 4 -6.75 -6.93 46.93
N ALA A 5 -7.07 -7.29 45.69
CA ALA A 5 -6.82 -8.63 45.17
C ALA A 5 -5.32 -8.87 45.09
N MET A 6 -4.76 -9.64 46.03
CA MET A 6 -3.40 -10.17 45.93
C MET A 6 -3.36 -11.24 44.84
N LEU A 7 -3.02 -10.84 43.60
CA LEU A 7 -2.76 -11.78 42.53
C LEU A 7 -1.56 -12.67 42.90
N SER A 8 -1.77 -13.99 42.85
CA SER A 8 -0.73 -14.98 43.13
C SER A 8 0.46 -14.78 42.18
N ARG A 9 1.69 -14.78 42.71
CA ARG A 9 2.94 -14.70 41.90
C ARG A 9 2.96 -15.74 40.76
N LYS A 10 2.32 -16.90 40.94
CA LYS A 10 2.18 -17.95 39.91
C LYS A 10 1.29 -17.49 38.75
N PHE A 11 0.20 -16.79 39.05
CA PHE A 11 -0.70 -16.22 38.04
C PHE A 11 0.02 -15.11 37.26
N LEU A 12 0.71 -14.20 37.96
CA LEU A 12 1.47 -13.11 37.34
C LEU A 12 2.55 -13.62 36.37
N ARG A 13 3.29 -14.68 36.75
CA ARG A 13 4.29 -15.33 35.89
C ARG A 13 3.68 -15.98 34.65
N ARG A 14 2.54 -16.67 34.79
CA ARG A 14 1.84 -17.29 33.66
C ARG A 14 1.33 -16.24 32.68
N SER A 15 0.76 -15.14 33.18
CA SER A 15 0.33 -14.00 32.36
C SER A 15 1.50 -13.34 31.64
N ALA A 16 2.65 -13.19 32.29
CA ALA A 16 3.86 -12.63 31.65
C ALA A 16 4.40 -13.53 30.52
N ILE A 17 4.43 -14.86 30.73
CA ILE A 17 4.83 -15.81 29.69
C ILE A 17 3.84 -15.78 28.51
N ALA A 18 2.53 -15.79 28.80
CA ALA A 18 1.51 -15.68 27.77
C ALA A 18 1.66 -14.39 26.96
N ALA A 19 1.87 -13.25 27.62
CA ALA A 19 2.10 -11.97 26.95
C ALA A 19 3.37 -12.00 26.08
N ALA A 20 4.48 -12.54 26.59
CA ALA A 20 5.72 -12.69 25.82
C ALA A 20 5.54 -13.59 24.59
N CYS A 21 4.80 -14.69 24.71
CA CYS A 21 4.44 -15.55 23.58
C CYS A 21 3.58 -14.81 22.56
N CYS A 22 2.56 -14.05 23.00
CA CYS A 22 1.73 -13.24 22.10
C CYS A 22 2.57 -12.21 21.32
N VAL A 23 3.48 -11.50 22.01
CA VAL A 23 4.40 -10.55 21.36
C VAL A 23 5.30 -11.27 20.36
N GLY A 24 5.85 -12.43 20.73
CA GLY A 24 6.68 -13.24 19.83
C GLY A 24 5.94 -13.68 18.58
N VAL A 25 4.69 -14.13 18.71
CA VAL A 25 3.84 -14.51 17.57
C VAL A 25 3.56 -13.30 16.68
N VAL A 26 3.14 -12.16 17.25
CA VAL A 26 2.88 -10.93 16.47
C VAL A 26 4.13 -10.50 15.71
N ALA A 27 5.29 -10.47 16.37
CA ALA A 27 6.56 -10.08 15.75
C ALA A 27 6.93 -11.01 14.58
N LEU A 28 6.85 -12.32 14.79
CA LEU A 28 7.11 -13.31 13.75
C LEU A 28 6.12 -13.20 12.58
N SER A 29 4.84 -13.02 12.86
CA SER A 29 3.81 -12.81 11.83
C SER A 29 4.08 -11.55 11.02
N THR A 30 4.39 -10.42 11.67
CA THR A 30 4.71 -9.17 10.97
C THR A 30 5.96 -9.29 10.11
N ALA A 31 7.03 -9.92 10.63
CA ALA A 31 8.26 -10.13 9.87
C ALA A 31 8.03 -11.04 8.66
N THR A 32 7.21 -12.08 8.81
CA THR A 32 6.88 -13.02 7.73
C THR A 32 6.06 -12.33 6.65
N LEU A 33 5.00 -11.59 7.03
CA LEU A 33 4.17 -10.84 6.09
C LEU A 33 4.98 -9.81 5.32
N TRP A 34 5.88 -9.10 6.00
CA TRP A 34 6.77 -8.12 5.37
C TRP A 34 7.74 -8.76 4.35
N GLN A 35 8.27 -9.95 4.66
CA GLN A 35 9.13 -10.67 3.73
C GLN A 35 8.36 -11.22 2.53
N LEU A 36 7.14 -11.72 2.73
CA LEU A 36 6.29 -12.19 1.64
C LEU A 36 5.92 -11.06 0.68
N ASP A 37 5.53 -9.89 1.20
CA ASP A 37 5.22 -8.71 0.38
C ASP A 37 6.41 -8.33 -0.52
N ARG A 38 7.62 -8.32 0.05
CA ARG A 38 8.85 -8.00 -0.69
C ARG A 38 9.26 -9.10 -1.69
N ALA A 39 8.99 -10.36 -1.38
CA ALA A 39 9.33 -11.49 -2.24
C ALA A 39 8.37 -11.63 -3.43
N TYR A 40 7.13 -11.19 -3.27
CA TYR A 40 6.06 -11.33 -4.26
C TYR A 40 5.39 -9.99 -4.60
N PRO A 41 6.15 -9.01 -5.15
CA PRO A 41 5.56 -7.76 -5.57
C PRO A 41 4.56 -8.00 -6.72
N PRO A 42 3.53 -7.14 -6.88
CA PRO A 42 2.65 -7.19 -8.04
C PRO A 42 3.45 -7.18 -9.35
N PRO A 43 3.02 -7.94 -10.39
CA PRO A 43 3.75 -8.06 -11.64
C PRO A 43 3.55 -6.81 -12.52
N LEU A 44 3.98 -5.66 -12.03
CA LEU A 44 3.93 -4.39 -12.74
C LEU A 44 5.18 -4.22 -13.62
N PRO A 45 5.04 -3.70 -14.85
CA PRO A 45 6.18 -3.42 -15.69
C PRO A 45 7.01 -2.27 -15.09
N LYS A 46 8.34 -2.35 -15.20
CA LYS A 46 9.24 -1.27 -14.71
C LYS A 46 8.97 0.09 -15.36
N LYS A 47 8.47 0.07 -16.58
CA LYS A 47 8.02 1.24 -17.33
C LYS A 47 6.71 0.89 -18.01
N LEU A 48 5.70 1.73 -17.84
CA LEU A 48 4.44 1.59 -18.57
C LEU A 48 4.67 1.94 -20.04
N ALA A 49 4.01 1.21 -20.94
CA ALA A 49 3.95 1.60 -22.34
C ALA A 49 3.01 2.80 -22.46
N VAL A 50 3.59 3.96 -22.78
CA VAL A 50 2.85 5.21 -23.00
C VAL A 50 2.87 5.60 -24.47
N SER A 51 1.90 6.40 -24.85
CA SER A 51 1.77 7.01 -26.16
C SER A 51 2.95 7.93 -26.45
N THR A 52 3.44 7.92 -27.68
CA THR A 52 4.32 8.99 -28.15
C THR A 52 3.48 10.25 -28.33
N GLU A 53 3.80 11.29 -27.56
CA GLU A 53 3.11 12.58 -27.58
C GLU A 53 3.90 13.61 -28.39
N VAL A 54 3.22 14.27 -29.32
CA VAL A 54 3.72 15.41 -30.09
C VAL A 54 3.11 16.66 -29.49
N GLN A 55 3.95 17.54 -28.97
CA GLN A 55 3.55 18.80 -28.36
C GLN A 55 4.03 19.98 -29.20
N ASP A 56 3.36 21.11 -29.08
CA ASP A 56 3.83 22.36 -29.66
C ASP A 56 4.94 23.01 -28.81
N ARG A 57 5.36 24.22 -29.18
CA ARG A 57 6.42 24.96 -28.47
C ARG A 57 6.04 25.37 -27.05
N ASP A 58 4.74 25.44 -26.76
CA ASP A 58 4.17 25.87 -25.48
C ASP A 58 3.74 24.66 -24.63
N GLY A 59 4.03 23.44 -25.10
CA GLY A 59 3.73 22.19 -24.42
C GLY A 59 2.29 21.70 -24.60
N GLN A 60 1.51 22.30 -25.51
CA GLN A 60 0.16 21.84 -25.78
C GLN A 60 0.19 20.59 -26.65
N LEU A 61 -0.62 19.59 -26.28
CA LEU A 61 -0.70 18.33 -27.02
C LEU A 61 -1.30 18.56 -28.40
N LEU A 62 -0.51 18.30 -29.46
CA LEU A 62 -0.97 18.32 -30.84
C LEU A 62 -1.44 16.96 -31.31
N ARG A 63 -0.78 15.88 -30.87
CA ARG A 63 -1.12 14.49 -31.24
C ARG A 63 -0.57 13.49 -30.23
N ALA A 64 -1.33 12.43 -29.98
CA ALA A 64 -0.84 11.24 -29.30
C ALA A 64 -0.97 10.03 -30.24
N PHE A 65 0.12 9.26 -30.39
CA PHE A 65 0.09 7.99 -31.11
C PHE A 65 -0.31 6.85 -30.17
N ALA A 66 -1.10 5.90 -30.67
CA ALA A 66 -1.43 4.71 -29.90
C ALA A 66 -0.17 3.89 -29.58
N THR A 67 -0.18 3.21 -28.44
CA THR A 67 0.83 2.22 -28.07
C THR A 67 0.79 1.02 -29.02
N SER A 68 1.78 0.13 -28.94
CA SER A 68 1.90 -1.04 -29.84
C SER A 68 0.69 -1.98 -29.83
N ASP A 69 -0.09 -1.97 -28.75
CA ASP A 69 -1.32 -2.73 -28.55
C ASP A 69 -2.60 -1.93 -28.89
N GLY A 70 -2.46 -0.74 -29.48
CA GLY A 70 -3.57 0.01 -30.08
C GLY A 70 -4.33 0.96 -29.15
N TYR A 71 -3.87 1.15 -27.91
CA TYR A 71 -4.52 2.05 -26.95
C TYR A 71 -3.82 3.40 -26.85
N TRP A 72 -4.56 4.45 -26.53
CA TRP A 72 -3.97 5.72 -26.10
C TRP A 72 -3.69 5.67 -24.60
N ARG A 73 -2.44 5.89 -24.21
CA ARG A 73 -2.00 5.92 -22.81
C ARG A 73 -1.12 7.14 -22.62
N LEU A 74 -1.73 8.25 -22.21
CA LEU A 74 -1.00 9.50 -22.01
C LEU A 74 -0.10 9.38 -20.77
N GLU A 75 1.10 9.95 -20.86
CA GLU A 75 1.96 10.02 -19.68
C GLU A 75 1.37 11.03 -18.69
N THR A 76 1.32 10.65 -17.42
CA THR A 76 0.71 11.49 -16.39
C THR A 76 1.39 11.26 -15.05
N ARG A 77 1.50 12.34 -14.26
CA ARG A 77 1.96 12.33 -12.89
C ARG A 77 0.84 12.75 -11.94
N LEU A 78 0.95 12.37 -10.67
CA LEU A 78 -0.06 12.69 -9.66
C LEU A 78 -0.30 14.20 -9.48
N ASP A 79 0.72 15.04 -9.68
CA ASP A 79 0.61 16.50 -9.60
C ASP A 79 -0.12 17.14 -10.79
N GLN A 80 -0.37 16.38 -11.86
CA GLN A 80 -1.10 16.83 -13.05
C GLN A 80 -2.58 16.43 -13.03
N VAL A 81 -3.00 15.68 -12.01
CA VAL A 81 -4.37 15.19 -11.84
C VAL A 81 -5.04 15.96 -10.70
N ASP A 82 -6.33 16.27 -10.84
CA ASP A 82 -7.10 16.88 -9.76
C ASP A 82 -7.05 16.01 -8.50
N LYS A 83 -6.61 16.59 -7.38
CA LYS A 83 -6.53 15.90 -6.10
C LYS A 83 -7.87 15.30 -5.66
N GLN A 84 -8.99 15.97 -5.92
CA GLN A 84 -10.31 15.44 -5.56
C GLN A 84 -10.64 14.17 -6.35
N PHE A 85 -10.21 14.09 -7.60
CA PHE A 85 -10.39 12.90 -8.42
C PHE A 85 -9.57 11.72 -7.89
N VAL A 86 -8.32 11.97 -7.47
CA VAL A 86 -7.47 10.95 -6.83
C VAL A 86 -8.08 10.46 -5.53
N ASP A 87 -8.51 11.38 -4.65
CA ASP A 87 -9.12 11.04 -3.37
C ASP A 87 -10.41 10.23 -3.55
N MET A 88 -11.22 10.57 -4.57
CA MET A 88 -12.41 9.81 -4.96
C MET A 88 -12.06 8.39 -5.43
N LEU A 89 -11.06 8.24 -6.31
CA LEU A 89 -10.64 6.93 -6.82
C LEU A 89 -10.17 6.01 -5.69
N VAL A 90 -9.33 6.51 -4.78
CA VAL A 90 -8.87 5.74 -3.62
C VAL A 90 -10.05 5.32 -2.75
N ALA A 91 -10.98 6.24 -2.47
CA ALA A 91 -12.15 5.93 -1.66
C ALA A 91 -13.08 4.88 -2.29
N TYR A 92 -13.16 4.85 -3.62
CA TYR A 92 -14.07 3.98 -4.35
C TYR A 92 -13.45 2.62 -4.73
N GLU A 93 -12.30 2.63 -5.39
CA GLU A 93 -11.62 1.43 -5.89
C GLU A 93 -10.83 0.72 -4.79
N ASP A 94 -10.26 1.50 -3.86
CA ASP A 94 -9.28 1.00 -2.90
C ASP A 94 -9.69 1.21 -1.45
N LYS A 95 -10.98 1.04 -1.18
CA LYS A 95 -11.61 1.36 0.11
C LYS A 95 -11.00 0.63 1.32
N ARG A 96 -10.32 -0.50 1.10
CA ARG A 96 -9.83 -1.39 2.18
C ARG A 96 -8.34 -1.72 2.09
N PHE A 97 -7.61 -1.06 1.20
CA PHE A 97 -6.16 -1.02 1.38
C PHE A 97 -5.79 -0.03 2.49
#